data_AF-A0A6I5CI69-F1
#
_entry.id   AF-A0A6I5CI69-F1
#
_cell.length_a   1.000
_cell.length_b   1.000
_cell.length_c   1.000
_cell.angle_alpha   90.00
_cell.angle_beta   90.00
_cell.angle_gamma   90.00
#
_symmetry.space_group_name_H-M   'P 1'
#
loop_
_entity.id
_entity.type
_entity.pdbx_description
1 polymer ?
#
loop_
_entity_poly.entity_id
_entity_poly.type
_entity_poly.pdbx_seq_one_letter_code
_entity_poly.pdbx_strand_id
1 'polypeptide(L)'
;MAGIGPAPKPDDQRRRRNATVAMTTLPAAGRTGPAPTWPLLDDVVLMTRAEAARRASDDLELLLLEPDLTSRKRAALEKRLETARIAATVLERQVASVREAEHTLWAELWATPQAVEWERLGWVREVAQYVRWKARAEAGDLDASKEARQLADRLGLNPLAMLRLRWKVASADEAEGSRAVTRPASGAVRAQRRLKVVDSDEAV
;
A
#
# COMPACT_ATOMS: atom_id res chain seq x y z
N MET A 1 -14.26 -45.27 48.96
CA MET A 1 -13.03 -44.49 49.14
C MET A 1 -12.39 -44.30 47.77
N ALA A 2 -12.65 -43.19 47.09
CA ALA A 2 -12.04 -42.91 45.79
C ALA A 2 -10.58 -42.49 46.01
N GLY A 3 -9.63 -43.31 45.55
CA GLY A 3 -8.21 -43.03 45.64
C GLY A 3 -7.87 -41.79 44.82
N ILE A 4 -7.35 -40.76 45.48
CA ILE A 4 -6.74 -39.60 44.85
C ILE A 4 -5.54 -40.13 44.05
N GLY A 5 -5.61 -40.04 42.73
CA GLY A 5 -4.53 -40.45 41.85
C GLY A 5 -3.23 -39.68 42.15
N PRO A 6 -2.08 -40.20 41.69
CA PRO A 6 -0.78 -39.59 41.96
C PRO A 6 -0.75 -38.12 41.54
N ALA A 7 -0.11 -37.29 42.37
CA ALA A 7 -0.03 -35.85 42.17
C ALA A 7 0.57 -35.51 40.78
N PRO A 8 0.06 -34.46 40.11
CA PRO A 8 0.54 -34.09 38.79
C PRO A 8 2.03 -33.71 38.84
N LYS A 9 2.78 -34.10 37.81
CA LYS A 9 4.23 -33.83 37.75
C LYS A 9 4.55 -32.34 37.87
N PRO A 10 5.64 -31.96 38.55
CA PRO A 10 6.10 -30.58 38.62
C PRO A 10 6.49 -30.07 37.21
N ASP A 11 6.37 -28.76 37.01
CA ASP A 11 6.39 -28.14 35.67
C ASP A 11 7.69 -28.35 34.89
N ASP A 12 8.80 -28.50 35.60
CA ASP A 12 10.14 -28.82 35.08
C ASP A 12 10.26 -30.25 34.53
N GLN A 13 9.49 -31.20 35.06
CA GLN A 13 9.47 -32.61 34.66
C GLN A 13 8.36 -32.93 33.65
N ARG A 14 7.54 -31.94 33.31
CA ARG A 14 6.57 -32.05 32.22
C ARG A 14 7.31 -31.97 30.89
N ARG A 15 7.49 -33.11 30.23
CA ARG A 15 7.94 -33.16 28.83
C ARG A 15 6.95 -32.37 27.98
N ARG A 16 7.32 -31.15 27.56
CA ARG A 16 6.50 -30.34 26.64
C ARG A 16 6.43 -31.07 25.30
N ARG A 17 5.29 -31.73 25.05
CA ARG A 17 5.02 -32.45 23.79
C ARG A 17 4.82 -31.51 22.60
N ASN A 18 4.44 -30.26 22.87
CA ASN A 18 4.22 -29.23 21.86
C ASN A 18 5.38 -28.23 21.95
N ALA A 19 6.44 -28.43 21.16
CA ALA A 19 7.47 -27.42 21.00
C ALA A 19 6.85 -26.19 20.35
N THR A 20 6.83 -25.05 21.04
CA THR A 20 6.39 -23.78 20.46
C THR A 20 7.37 -23.43 19.35
N VAL A 21 6.88 -23.44 18.11
CA VAL A 21 7.68 -23.07 16.96
C VAL A 21 7.99 -21.58 17.02
N ALA A 22 9.24 -21.19 16.80
CA ALA A 22 9.66 -19.78 16.83
C ALA A 22 8.83 -18.95 15.82
N MET A 23 8.31 -17.82 16.30
CA MET A 23 7.53 -16.85 15.53
C MET A 23 8.35 -15.57 15.37
N THR A 24 8.28 -14.94 14.20
CA THR A 24 8.82 -13.60 13.95
C THR A 24 7.86 -12.57 14.52
N THR A 25 8.35 -11.73 15.42
CA THR A 25 7.56 -10.62 16.00
C THR A 25 7.71 -9.37 15.13
N LEU A 26 6.60 -8.91 14.54
CA LEU A 26 6.49 -7.68 13.77
C LEU A 26 6.15 -6.51 14.70
N PRO A 27 6.67 -5.30 14.46
CA PRO A 27 6.39 -4.14 15.30
C PRO A 27 4.95 -3.67 15.13
N ALA A 28 4.22 -3.51 16.23
CA ALA A 28 2.81 -3.07 16.21
C ALA A 28 2.60 -1.70 15.54
N ALA A 29 3.60 -0.82 15.63
CA ALA A 29 3.56 0.52 15.05
C ALA A 29 3.69 0.54 13.51
N GLY A 30 3.96 -0.61 12.88
CA GLY A 30 4.21 -0.66 11.44
C GLY A 30 5.65 -0.37 11.04
N ARG A 31 5.89 -0.27 9.73
CA ARG A 31 7.15 0.20 9.18
C ARG A 31 7.26 1.72 9.31
N THR A 32 8.43 2.21 9.69
CA THR A 32 8.72 3.64 9.78
C THR A 32 9.29 4.18 8.47
N GLY A 33 8.84 5.38 8.06
CA GLY A 33 9.33 6.06 6.86
C GLY A 33 8.36 5.99 5.68
N PRO A 34 8.67 6.67 4.57
CA PRO A 34 7.81 6.66 3.38
C PRO A 34 7.79 5.28 2.71
N ALA A 35 6.67 4.98 2.05
CA ALA A 35 6.59 3.84 1.15
C ALA A 35 7.69 3.92 0.07
N PRO A 36 8.23 2.79 -0.40
CA PRO A 36 9.23 2.81 -1.46
C PRO A 36 8.60 3.35 -2.75
N THR A 37 9.44 3.80 -3.68
CA THR A 37 8.97 4.22 -5.00
C THR A 37 8.23 3.09 -5.70
N TRP A 38 7.09 3.41 -6.31
CA TRP A 38 6.27 2.46 -7.05
C TRP A 38 7.11 1.77 -8.16
N PRO A 39 7.24 0.42 -8.16
CA PRO A 39 8.20 -0.26 -9.02
C PRO A 39 7.62 -0.78 -10.34
N LEU A 40 6.30 -0.73 -10.52
CA LEU A 40 5.63 -1.26 -11.72
C LEU A 40 5.44 -0.16 -12.76
N LEU A 41 5.46 -0.58 -14.03
CA LEU A 41 5.17 0.30 -15.15
C LEU A 41 3.69 0.68 -15.18
N ASP A 42 3.36 1.77 -15.86
CA ASP A 42 1.97 2.16 -16.10
C ASP A 42 1.22 1.15 -16.97
N ASP A 43 -0.12 1.15 -16.88
CA ASP A 43 -0.97 0.37 -17.78
C ASP A 43 -1.05 1.07 -19.15
N VAL A 44 -0.02 0.82 -19.97
CA VAL A 44 0.14 1.43 -21.29
C VAL A 44 -1.09 1.19 -22.16
N VAL A 45 -1.73 0.03 -22.05
CA VAL A 45 -2.91 -0.31 -22.86
C VAL A 45 -4.10 0.56 -22.47
N LEU A 46 -4.40 0.67 -21.17
CA LEU A 46 -5.51 1.51 -20.70
C LEU A 46 -5.27 2.99 -21.04
N MET A 47 -4.04 3.49 -20.82
CA MET A 47 -3.68 4.86 -21.17
C MET A 47 -3.80 5.15 -22.66
N THR A 48 -3.29 4.25 -23.51
CA THR A 48 -3.36 4.38 -24.98
C THR A 48 -4.82 4.38 -25.45
N ARG A 49 -5.68 3.55 -24.85
CA ARG A 49 -7.12 3.55 -25.16
C ARG A 49 -7.79 4.87 -24.80
N ALA A 50 -7.50 5.42 -23.61
CA ALA A 50 -8.02 6.72 -23.20
C ALA A 50 -7.59 7.83 -24.17
N GLU A 51 -6.31 7.85 -24.54
CA GLU A 51 -5.77 8.81 -25.49
C GLU A 51 -6.36 8.65 -26.89
N ALA A 52 -6.50 7.41 -27.39
CA ALA A 52 -7.12 7.15 -28.69
C ALA A 52 -8.59 7.59 -28.73
N ALA A 53 -9.35 7.38 -27.65
CA ALA A 53 -10.73 7.84 -27.56
C ALA A 53 -10.81 9.37 -27.56
N ARG A 54 -9.90 10.07 -26.86
CA ARG A 54 -9.80 11.53 -26.90
C ARG A 54 -9.49 12.02 -28.31
N ARG A 55 -8.45 11.49 -28.96
CA ARG A 55 -8.09 11.86 -30.34
C ARG A 55 -9.24 11.65 -31.32
N ALA A 56 -9.97 10.55 -31.19
CA ALA A 56 -11.14 10.29 -32.02
C ALA A 56 -12.25 11.33 -31.82
N SER A 57 -12.43 11.86 -30.61
CA SER A 57 -13.33 12.99 -30.34
C SER A 57 -12.85 14.25 -31.06
N ASP A 58 -11.58 14.61 -30.90
CA ASP A 58 -10.99 15.82 -31.48
C ASP A 58 -11.08 15.81 -33.02
N ASP A 59 -10.80 14.66 -33.65
CA ASP A 59 -10.92 14.47 -35.10
C ASP A 59 -12.36 14.65 -35.59
N LEU A 60 -13.35 14.16 -34.83
CA LEU A 60 -14.77 14.32 -35.15
C LEU A 60 -15.25 15.78 -34.97
N GLU A 61 -14.71 16.50 -33.99
CA GLU A 61 -14.95 17.94 -33.84
C GLU A 61 -14.41 18.71 -35.04
N LEU A 62 -13.21 18.39 -35.50
CA LEU A 62 -12.62 19.00 -36.69
C LEU A 62 -13.48 18.75 -37.93
N LEU A 63 -13.96 17.52 -38.13
CA LEU A 63 -14.85 17.18 -39.25
C LEU A 63 -16.17 17.96 -39.19
N LEU A 64 -16.72 18.24 -38.00
CA LEU A 64 -17.96 19.03 -37.86
C LEU A 64 -17.82 20.50 -38.27
N LEU A 65 -16.59 21.01 -38.38
CA LEU A 65 -16.29 22.35 -38.87
C LEU A 65 -16.31 22.45 -40.41
N GLU A 66 -16.42 21.33 -41.12
CA GLU A 66 -16.52 21.36 -42.59
C GLU A 66 -17.77 22.16 -43.03
N PRO A 67 -17.61 23.17 -43.91
CA PRO A 67 -18.67 24.12 -44.23
C PRO A 67 -19.84 23.49 -45.01
N ASP A 68 -19.58 22.47 -45.82
CA ASP A 68 -20.54 21.89 -46.77
C ASP A 68 -21.16 20.56 -46.30
N LEU A 69 -21.27 20.37 -44.97
CA LEU A 69 -21.93 19.19 -44.42
C LEU A 69 -23.44 19.24 -44.58
N THR A 70 -24.00 18.20 -45.21
CA THR A 70 -25.45 17.99 -45.21
C THR A 70 -25.96 17.75 -43.79
N SER A 71 -27.19 18.15 -43.48
CA SER A 71 -27.79 17.99 -42.14
C SER A 71 -27.74 16.54 -41.65
N ARG A 72 -27.92 15.57 -42.56
CA ARG A 72 -27.82 14.13 -42.23
C ARG A 72 -26.39 13.73 -41.86
N LYS A 73 -25.38 14.17 -42.60
CA LYS A 73 -23.97 13.87 -42.28
C LYS A 73 -23.56 14.53 -40.96
N ARG A 74 -23.95 15.79 -40.74
CA ARG A 74 -23.73 16.52 -39.50
C ARG A 74 -24.30 15.78 -38.30
N ALA A 75 -25.58 15.39 -38.33
CA ALA A 75 -26.22 14.64 -37.25
C ALA A 75 -25.53 13.28 -36.97
N ALA A 76 -25.05 12.60 -38.02
CA ALA A 76 -24.29 11.36 -37.86
C ALA A 76 -22.92 11.57 -37.20
N LEU A 77 -22.21 12.65 -37.55
CA LEU A 77 -20.94 13.03 -36.93
C LEU A 77 -21.13 13.45 -35.47
N GLU A 78 -22.15 14.26 -35.17
CA GLU A 78 -22.50 14.67 -33.80
C GLU A 78 -22.77 13.46 -32.90
N LYS A 79 -23.54 12.46 -33.38
CA LYS A 79 -23.80 11.23 -32.62
C LYS A 79 -22.51 10.42 -32.36
N ARG A 80 -21.62 10.35 -33.35
CA ARG A 80 -20.32 9.66 -33.21
C ARG A 80 -19.42 10.41 -32.24
N LEU A 81 -19.40 11.74 -32.32
CA LEU A 81 -18.65 12.60 -31.41
C LEU A 81 -19.10 12.39 -29.97
N GLU A 82 -20.41 12.41 -29.73
CA GLU A 82 -20.95 12.17 -28.40
C GLU A 82 -20.54 10.80 -27.85
N THR A 83 -20.62 9.77 -28.68
CA THR A 83 -20.16 8.42 -28.30
C THR A 83 -18.66 8.41 -27.96
N ALA A 84 -17.82 9.07 -28.78
CA ALA A 84 -16.38 9.16 -28.55
C ALA A 84 -16.02 9.95 -27.29
N ARG A 85 -16.72 11.06 -27.01
CA ARG A 85 -16.56 11.87 -25.80
C ARG A 85 -16.91 11.10 -24.54
N ILE A 86 -18.02 10.36 -24.56
CA ILE A 86 -18.41 9.49 -23.44
C ILE A 86 -17.33 8.43 -23.22
N ALA A 87 -16.86 7.77 -24.28
CA ALA A 87 -15.81 6.77 -24.18
C ALA A 87 -14.49 7.35 -23.61
N ALA A 88 -14.06 8.52 -24.10
CA ALA A 88 -12.87 9.21 -23.61
C ALA A 88 -13.02 9.56 -22.12
N THR A 89 -14.15 10.14 -21.73
CA THR A 89 -14.46 10.50 -20.34
C THR A 89 -14.41 9.27 -19.43
N VAL A 90 -15.05 8.17 -19.81
CA VAL A 90 -15.05 6.93 -19.02
C VAL A 90 -13.64 6.39 -18.86
N LEU A 91 -12.86 6.29 -19.94
CA LEU A 91 -11.50 5.75 -19.90
C LEU A 91 -10.54 6.63 -19.09
N GLU A 92 -10.64 7.95 -19.22
CA GLU A 92 -9.85 8.90 -18.43
C GLU A 92 -10.17 8.80 -16.93
N ARG A 93 -11.45 8.71 -16.59
CA ARG A 93 -11.89 8.50 -15.20
C ARG A 93 -11.40 7.16 -14.68
N GLN A 94 -11.39 6.11 -15.50
CA GLN A 94 -10.86 4.81 -15.14
C GLN A 94 -9.34 4.86 -14.88
N VAL A 95 -8.56 5.53 -15.74
CA VAL A 95 -7.11 5.73 -15.53
C VAL A 95 -6.84 6.46 -14.21
N ALA A 96 -7.55 7.56 -13.95
CA ALA A 96 -7.38 8.33 -12.72
C ALA A 96 -7.77 7.51 -11.47
N SER A 97 -8.90 6.81 -11.53
CA SER A 97 -9.40 5.98 -10.42
C SER A 97 -8.43 4.85 -10.07
N VAL A 98 -7.91 4.12 -11.08
CA VAL A 98 -6.94 3.04 -10.85
C VAL A 98 -5.65 3.58 -10.23
N ARG A 99 -5.11 4.70 -10.74
CA ARG A 99 -3.90 5.32 -10.19
C ARG A 99 -4.07 5.75 -8.74
N GLU A 100 -5.21 6.36 -8.40
CA GLU A 100 -5.50 6.79 -7.03
C GLU A 100 -5.65 5.61 -6.07
N ALA A 101 -6.35 4.55 -6.50
CA ALA A 101 -6.49 3.32 -5.74
C ALA A 101 -5.14 2.64 -5.53
N GLU A 102 -4.31 2.53 -6.58
CA GLU A 102 -2.96 1.97 -6.48
C GLU A 102 -2.10 2.77 -5.49
N HIS A 103 -2.11 4.10 -5.57
CA HIS A 103 -1.35 4.96 -4.67
C HIS A 103 -1.80 4.84 -3.21
N THR A 104 -3.11 4.85 -2.97
CA THR A 104 -3.69 4.74 -1.62
C THR A 104 -3.38 3.39 -1.00
N LEU A 105 -3.67 2.29 -1.70
CA LEU A 105 -3.38 0.94 -1.23
C LEU A 105 -1.88 0.73 -0.98
N TRP A 106 -1.02 1.28 -1.85
CA TRP A 106 0.42 1.21 -1.65
C TRP A 106 0.86 1.88 -0.35
N ALA A 107 0.40 3.11 -0.10
CA ALA A 107 0.73 3.83 1.13
C ALA A 107 0.22 3.11 2.38
N GLU A 108 -1.02 2.62 2.35
CA GLU A 108 -1.63 1.90 3.46
C GLU A 108 -0.89 0.59 3.78
N LEU A 109 -0.57 -0.22 2.76
CA LEU A 109 0.14 -1.48 2.96
C LEU A 109 1.52 -1.27 3.55
N TRP A 110 2.26 -0.27 3.05
CA TRP A 110 3.60 0.01 3.57
C TRP A 110 3.61 0.60 4.98
N ALA A 111 2.48 1.06 5.51
CA ALA A 111 2.33 1.45 6.90
C ALA A 111 2.09 0.25 7.84
N THR A 112 1.81 -0.95 7.32
CA THR A 112 1.50 -2.12 8.14
C THR A 112 2.73 -2.75 8.82
N PRO A 113 2.58 -3.52 9.91
CA PRO A 113 3.67 -4.28 10.53
C PRO A 113 4.38 -5.26 9.57
N GLN A 114 3.63 -5.86 8.65
CA GLN A 114 4.11 -6.82 7.67
C GLN A 114 5.14 -6.20 6.72
N ALA A 115 5.04 -4.88 6.47
CA ALA A 115 5.91 -4.16 5.57
C ALA A 115 7.38 -4.16 5.99
N VAL A 116 7.68 -4.29 7.29
CA VAL A 116 9.06 -4.43 7.79
C VAL A 116 9.69 -5.72 7.26
N GLU A 117 8.90 -6.79 7.21
CA GLU A 117 9.37 -8.08 6.74
C GLU A 117 9.41 -8.15 5.21
N TRP A 118 8.47 -7.50 4.51
CA TRP A 118 8.55 -7.36 3.05
C TRP A 118 9.80 -6.58 2.63
N GLU A 119 10.18 -5.53 3.34
CA GLU A 119 11.43 -4.79 3.10
C GLU A 119 12.64 -5.69 3.32
N ARG A 120 12.69 -6.41 4.45
CA ARG A 120 13.79 -7.33 4.78
C ARG A 120 13.97 -8.42 3.72
N LEU A 121 12.86 -8.91 3.15
CA LEU A 121 12.84 -9.97 2.14
C LEU A 121 12.94 -9.45 0.70
N GLY A 122 12.88 -8.13 0.48
CA GLY A 122 12.94 -7.51 -0.84
C GLY A 122 11.68 -7.66 -1.69
N TRP A 123 10.51 -7.89 -1.08
CA TRP A 123 9.23 -8.20 -1.75
C TRP A 123 8.49 -6.98 -2.32
N VAL A 124 9.23 -5.93 -2.69
CA VAL A 124 8.65 -4.65 -3.11
C VAL A 124 7.77 -4.80 -4.35
N ARG A 125 8.21 -5.60 -5.33
CA ARG A 125 7.46 -5.83 -6.58
C ARG A 125 6.24 -6.73 -6.37
N GLU A 126 6.31 -7.69 -5.45
CA GLU A 126 5.24 -8.61 -5.10
C GLU A 126 4.09 -7.87 -4.42
N VAL A 127 4.40 -6.96 -3.49
CA VAL A 127 3.41 -6.07 -2.88
C VAL A 127 2.79 -5.15 -3.94
N ALA A 128 3.58 -4.62 -4.87
CA ALA A 128 3.05 -3.75 -5.92
C ALA A 128 2.13 -4.52 -6.88
N GLN A 129 2.47 -5.78 -7.19
CA GLN A 129 1.63 -6.66 -8.00
C GLN A 129 0.31 -6.97 -7.29
N TYR A 130 0.33 -7.18 -5.97
CA TYR A 130 -0.89 -7.31 -5.17
C TYR A 130 -1.76 -6.05 -5.28
N VAL A 131 -1.18 -4.86 -5.10
CA VAL A 131 -1.91 -3.59 -5.19
C VAL A 131 -2.60 -3.43 -6.54
N ARG A 132 -1.91 -3.71 -7.65
CA ARG A 132 -2.52 -3.62 -8.99
C ARG A 132 -3.69 -4.60 -9.17
N TRP A 133 -3.57 -5.83 -8.68
CA TRP A 133 -4.68 -6.78 -8.72
C TRP A 133 -5.84 -6.39 -7.80
N LYS A 134 -5.52 -5.85 -6.62
CA LYS A 134 -6.51 -5.40 -5.63
C LYS A 134 -7.30 -4.18 -6.15
N ALA A 135 -6.64 -3.21 -6.77
CA ALA A 135 -7.29 -2.06 -7.39
C ALA A 135 -8.26 -2.48 -8.52
N ARG A 136 -7.85 -3.44 -9.38
CA ARG A 136 -8.73 -3.99 -10.42
C ARG A 136 -9.91 -4.77 -9.84
N ALA A 137 -9.66 -5.54 -8.77
CA ALA A 137 -10.71 -6.28 -8.06
C ALA A 137 -11.77 -5.34 -7.47
N GLU A 138 -11.37 -4.21 -6.87
CA GLU A 138 -12.29 -3.20 -6.33
C GLU A 138 -13.10 -2.49 -7.41
N ALA A 139 -12.57 -2.42 -8.64
CA ALA A 139 -13.31 -1.96 -9.81
C ALA A 139 -14.33 -2.99 -10.36
N GLY A 140 -14.44 -4.18 -9.75
CA GLY A 140 -15.42 -5.21 -10.09
C GLY A 140 -14.88 -6.38 -10.92
N ASP A 141 -13.58 -6.46 -11.16
CA ASP A 141 -12.96 -7.60 -11.86
C ASP A 141 -12.86 -8.83 -10.94
N LEU A 142 -13.70 -9.84 -11.20
CA LEU A 142 -13.77 -11.07 -10.41
C LEU A 142 -12.55 -11.97 -10.58
N ASP A 143 -11.88 -11.93 -11.73
CA ASP A 143 -10.66 -12.71 -11.95
C ASP A 143 -9.47 -12.05 -11.25
N ALA A 144 -9.38 -10.71 -11.31
CA ALA A 144 -8.44 -9.95 -10.49
C ALA A 144 -8.62 -10.21 -8.99
N SER A 145 -9.86 -10.39 -8.55
CA SER A 145 -10.18 -10.71 -7.15
C SER A 145 -9.56 -12.04 -6.69
N LYS A 146 -9.46 -13.04 -7.58
CA LYS A 146 -8.85 -14.34 -7.26
C LYS A 146 -7.34 -14.20 -7.10
N GLU A 147 -6.68 -13.50 -8.01
CA GLU A 147 -5.23 -13.25 -7.95
C GLU A 147 -4.85 -12.40 -6.72
N ALA A 148 -5.63 -11.35 -6.44
CA ALA A 148 -5.44 -10.54 -5.24
C ALA A 148 -5.52 -11.40 -3.96
N ARG A 149 -6.45 -12.35 -3.87
CA ARG A 149 -6.56 -13.25 -2.72
C ARG A 149 -5.33 -14.14 -2.57
N GLN A 150 -4.85 -14.75 -3.66
CA GLN A 150 -3.66 -15.60 -3.60
C GLN A 150 -2.41 -14.82 -3.17
N LEU A 151 -2.23 -13.60 -3.67
CA LEU A 151 -1.12 -12.74 -3.28
C LEU A 151 -1.26 -12.27 -1.82
N ALA A 152 -2.48 -11.96 -1.35
CA ALA A 152 -2.71 -11.62 0.05
C ALA A 152 -2.29 -12.75 1.00
N ASP A 153 -2.54 -14.00 0.62
CA ASP A 153 -2.11 -15.18 1.37
C ASP A 153 -0.58 -15.36 1.34
N ARG A 154 0.12 -14.97 0.26
CA ARG A 154 1.59 -15.01 0.19
C ARG A 154 2.24 -13.88 0.99
N LEU A 155 1.59 -12.72 1.06
CA LEU A 155 2.09 -11.52 1.73
C LEU A 155 1.78 -11.47 3.23
N GLY A 156 1.03 -12.43 3.78
CA GLY A 156 0.69 -12.44 5.21
C GLY A 156 -0.37 -11.42 5.60
N LEU A 157 -1.26 -11.05 4.67
CA LEU A 157 -2.33 -10.06 4.93
C LEU A 157 -3.55 -10.66 5.63
N ASN A 158 -3.62 -11.98 5.76
CA ASN A 158 -4.69 -12.74 6.41
C ASN A 158 -4.14 -13.43 7.68
N PRO A 159 -4.89 -13.52 8.80
CA PRO A 159 -4.50 -14.30 9.98
C PRO A 159 -3.94 -15.70 9.70
N LEU A 160 -4.54 -16.45 8.77
CA LEU A 160 -4.05 -17.78 8.42
C LEU A 160 -2.70 -17.72 7.68
N ALA A 161 -2.50 -16.71 6.85
CA ALA A 161 -1.25 -16.47 6.15
C ALA A 161 -0.14 -16.03 7.12
N MET A 162 -0.45 -15.15 8.09
CA MET A 162 0.46 -14.79 9.17
C MET A 162 0.90 -16.02 9.95
N LEU A 163 -0.03 -16.92 10.31
CA LEU A 163 0.30 -18.17 10.99
C LEU A 163 1.24 -19.06 10.14
N ARG A 164 0.99 -19.17 8.83
CA ARG A 164 1.83 -19.95 7.90
C ARG A 164 3.24 -19.39 7.75
N LEU A 165 3.37 -18.06 7.67
CA LEU A 165 4.64 -17.34 7.64
C LEU A 165 5.30 -17.26 9.02
N ARG A 166 4.59 -17.70 10.07
CA ARG A 166 5.00 -17.63 11.48
C ARG A 166 5.25 -16.20 11.93
N TRP A 167 4.43 -15.27 11.46
CA TRP A 167 4.48 -13.88 11.87
C TRP A 167 3.45 -13.63 12.97
N LYS A 168 3.85 -12.86 13.98
CA LYS A 168 2.94 -12.30 14.99
C LYS A 168 3.19 -10.82 15.12
N VAL A 169 2.15 -10.01 15.32
CA VAL A 169 2.31 -8.59 15.65
C VAL A 169 2.57 -8.47 17.15
N ALA A 170 3.52 -7.63 17.55
CA ALA A 170 3.82 -7.37 18.95
C ALA A 170 2.57 -6.84 19.69
N SER A 171 2.33 -7.31 20.91
CA SER A 171 1.31 -6.72 21.78
C SER A 171 1.73 -5.33 22.27
N ALA A 172 0.78 -4.51 22.73
CA ALA A 172 1.07 -3.18 23.28
C ALA A 172 2.14 -3.21 24.38
N ASP A 173 2.07 -4.19 25.29
CA ASP A 173 3.03 -4.40 26.38
C ASP A 173 4.44 -4.77 25.86
N GLU A 174 4.52 -5.60 24.81
CA GLU A 174 5.79 -5.97 24.17
C GLU A 174 6.40 -4.77 23.40
N ALA A 175 5.55 -3.90 22.85
CA ALA A 175 5.96 -2.71 22.11
C ALA A 175 6.50 -1.60 23.04
N GLU A 176 5.90 -1.41 24.22
CA GLU A 176 6.41 -0.48 25.24
C GLU A 176 7.77 -0.93 25.79
N GLY A 177 7.94 -2.23 26.07
CA GLY A 177 9.22 -2.80 26.47
C GLY A 177 10.34 -2.56 25.44
N SER A 178 10.05 -2.77 24.15
CA SER A 178 11.01 -2.51 23.06
C SER A 178 11.33 -1.02 22.88
N ARG A 179 10.32 -0.14 23.00
CA ARG A 179 10.52 1.33 22.94
C ARG A 179 11.36 1.86 24.11
N ALA A 180 11.19 1.30 25.31
CA ALA A 180 11.98 1.66 26.48
C ALA A 180 13.47 1.28 26.31
N VAL A 181 13.75 0.15 25.65
CA VAL A 181 15.12 -0.29 25.35
C VAL A 181 15.77 0.55 24.23
N THR A 182 14.98 1.04 23.28
CA THR A 182 15.49 1.75 22.09
C THR A 182 15.69 3.26 22.29
N ARG A 183 15.24 3.85 23.41
CA ARG A 183 15.40 5.29 23.67
C ARG A 183 16.85 5.60 24.10
N PRO A 184 17.70 6.25 23.27
CA PRO A 184 19.02 6.64 23.73
C PRO A 184 18.86 7.74 24.79
N ALA A 185 19.58 7.60 25.90
CA ALA A 185 19.74 8.63 26.92
C ALA A 185 20.56 9.81 26.36
N SER A 186 20.00 10.58 25.43
CA SER A 186 20.62 11.78 24.87
C SER A 186 19.76 13.00 25.21
N GLY A 187 20.09 13.62 26.34
CA GLY A 187 19.35 14.78 26.82
C GLY A 187 19.96 15.40 28.07
N ALA A 188 21.29 15.58 28.11
CA ALA A 188 21.94 16.27 29.23
C ALA A 188 23.32 16.90 28.93
N VAL A 189 23.69 17.26 27.69
CA VAL A 189 24.94 18.03 27.48
C VAL A 189 24.86 18.96 26.27
N ARG A 190 24.08 20.05 26.32
CA ARG A 190 24.27 21.16 25.36
C ARG A 190 23.66 22.52 25.74
N ALA A 191 23.61 22.86 27.03
CA ALA A 191 23.00 24.12 27.49
C ALA A 191 23.98 25.19 28.04
N GLN A 192 25.30 24.95 28.06
CA GLN A 192 26.25 25.87 28.73
C GLN A 192 27.29 26.53 27.79
N ARG A 193 26.98 26.71 26.50
CA ARG A 193 27.99 27.26 25.57
C ARG A 193 27.46 28.22 24.53
N ARG A 194 26.60 29.16 24.93
CA ARG A 194 26.27 30.36 24.13
C ARG A 194 25.87 31.55 25.02
N LEU A 195 26.88 32.25 25.53
CA LEU A 195 26.78 33.68 25.86
C LEU A 195 28.19 34.25 25.77
N LYS A 196 28.49 34.89 24.64
CA LYS A 196 29.57 35.86 24.53
C LYS A 196 28.88 37.14 24.06
N VAL A 197 28.61 38.02 25.04
CA VAL A 197 28.16 39.40 24.81
C VAL A 197 29.30 40.11 24.08
N VAL A 198 28.99 40.69 22.93
CA VAL A 198 29.82 41.70 22.27
C VAL A 198 28.98 42.96 22.38
N ASP A 199 29.31 43.82 23.33
CA ASP A 199 28.94 45.23 23.26
C ASP A 199 30.06 45.94 22.51
N SER A 200 29.69 46.55 21.39
CA SER A 200 30.51 47.50 20.66
C SER A 200 29.59 48.54 20.05
N ASP A 201 29.54 49.70 20.70
CA ASP A 201 29.30 51.06 20.19
C ASP A 201 29.40 52.02 21.41
N GLU A 202 29.96 53.23 21.38
CA GLU A 202 30.37 54.13 20.31
C GLU A 202 31.24 55.28 20.92
N ALA A 203 32.05 55.94 20.07
CA ALA A 203 32.50 57.35 20.10
C ALA A 203 33.14 57.98 21.37
N VAL A 204 34.40 58.44 21.26
CA VAL A 204 34.88 59.82 20.91
C VAL A 204 36.37 59.77 20.61
#